data_AF-H5TQZ9-F1
#
_entry.id   AF-H5TQZ9-F1
#
_cell.length_a   1.000
_cell.length_b   1.000
_cell.length_c   1.000
_cell.angle_alpha   90.00
_cell.angle_beta   90.00
_cell.angle_gamma   90.00
#
_symmetry.space_group_name_H-M   'P 1'
#
loop_
_entity.id
_entity.type
_entity.pdbx_description
1 polymer ?
#
loop_
_entity_poly.entity_id
_entity_poly.type
_entity_poly.pdbx_seq_one_letter_code
_entity_poly.pdbx_strand_id
1 'polypeptide(L)'
;MAKKSKRGSGPRPGSNRAERVAARKARAAATLEPSPRPFAGLAAECDLVALRSFVSSATAVLDLVEPGPTIPEPTSVMPDDAPRPAPKAGERNEVLLATILPGAIPALVREFRGAPQGVAATQTDPEPADVNSALAQSISWAAHAKIGDEYAGPGIESGQTLADVLKADAPLDIIVYDDFSWWFPDGAEVPAEIAPMVERASDTVLPTARLHPKSGIGAPWWVDAGDRAHLRWVRPESEDELMNALARLHAAGRLTLGEGSRFAGSFRTHGLLVPVFDIDNEMHHEEWYEGLDRFDTWLTEALGEPGDLTIEERSSRDGLRTRQVTIR
;
A
#
# COMPACT_ATOMS: atom_id res chain seq x y z
N MET A 1 -22.26 62.74 19.12
CA MET A 1 -22.62 61.40 18.62
C MET A 1 -21.37 60.70 18.09
N ALA A 2 -20.82 59.74 18.84
CA ALA A 2 -19.61 59.01 18.45
C ALA A 2 -19.96 57.90 17.45
N LYS A 3 -19.29 57.88 16.29
CA LYS A 3 -19.45 56.85 15.25
C LYS A 3 -18.93 55.50 15.76
N LYS A 4 -19.82 54.55 16.01
CA LYS A 4 -19.48 53.13 16.26
C LYS A 4 -18.69 52.58 15.07
N SER A 5 -17.43 52.22 15.29
CA SER A 5 -16.64 51.48 14.29
C SER A 5 -17.24 50.10 14.11
N LYS A 6 -17.65 49.74 12.87
CA LYS A 6 -18.02 48.38 12.47
C LYS A 6 -16.77 47.47 12.48
N ARG A 7 -16.30 47.08 13.67
CA ARG A 7 -15.42 45.92 13.85
C ARG A 7 -16.33 44.71 14.02
N GLY A 8 -16.51 43.93 12.96
CA GLY A 8 -17.33 42.72 13.01
C GLY A 8 -17.79 42.17 11.66
N SER A 9 -17.59 42.90 10.55
CA SER A 9 -17.79 42.29 9.23
C SER A 9 -16.55 41.46 8.91
N GLY A 10 -16.73 40.18 8.63
CA GLY A 10 -15.68 39.25 8.21
C GLY A 10 -14.92 39.73 6.96
N PRO A 11 -13.96 38.93 6.46
CA PRO A 11 -13.21 39.26 5.26
C PRO A 11 -14.16 39.65 4.11
N ARG A 12 -13.89 40.78 3.43
CA ARG A 12 -14.71 41.21 2.30
C ARG A 12 -14.68 40.13 1.20
N PRO A 13 -15.83 39.76 0.62
CA PRO A 13 -15.87 38.83 -0.52
C PRO A 13 -14.91 39.29 -1.62
N GLY A 14 -14.07 38.38 -2.14
CA GLY A 14 -13.09 38.69 -3.20
C GLY A 14 -11.80 39.41 -2.73
N SER A 15 -11.48 39.43 -1.43
CA SER A 15 -10.18 39.90 -0.94
C SER A 15 -9.16 38.76 -0.83
N ASN A 16 -7.86 39.03 -1.00
CA ASN A 16 -6.78 38.04 -0.81
C ASN A 16 -6.85 37.32 0.55
N ARG A 17 -7.43 37.97 1.58
CA ARG A 17 -7.65 37.35 2.90
C ARG A 17 -8.84 36.39 2.89
N ALA A 18 -9.92 36.71 2.17
CA ALA A 18 -11.05 35.80 1.97
C ALA A 18 -10.65 34.58 1.13
N GLU A 19 -9.83 34.77 0.10
CA GLU A 19 -9.27 33.68 -0.72
C GLU A 19 -8.33 32.79 0.09
N ARG A 20 -7.43 33.34 0.91
CA ARG A 20 -6.59 32.52 1.81
C ARG A 20 -7.40 31.76 2.86
N VAL A 21 -8.48 32.34 3.38
CA VAL A 21 -9.39 31.67 4.33
C VAL A 21 -10.21 30.60 3.61
N ALA A 22 -10.69 30.85 2.40
CA ALA A 22 -11.40 29.88 1.57
C ALA A 22 -10.48 28.74 1.13
N ALA A 23 -9.24 29.03 0.72
CA ALA A 23 -8.23 28.02 0.40
C ALA A 23 -7.83 27.20 1.62
N ARG A 24 -7.73 27.81 2.81
CA ARG A 24 -7.52 27.07 4.08
C ARG A 24 -8.73 26.22 4.43
N LYS A 25 -9.96 26.72 4.23
CA LYS A 25 -11.20 25.98 4.47
C LYS A 25 -11.40 24.86 3.45
N ALA A 26 -11.02 25.07 2.20
CA ALA A 26 -11.05 24.08 1.14
C ALA A 26 -9.95 23.02 1.34
N ARG A 27 -8.74 23.41 1.77
CA ARG A 27 -7.71 22.45 2.21
C ARG A 27 -8.21 21.65 3.41
N ALA A 28 -8.82 22.29 4.40
CA ALA A 28 -9.40 21.59 5.55
C ALA A 28 -10.56 20.66 5.15
N ALA A 29 -11.43 21.08 4.23
CA ALA A 29 -12.54 20.28 3.71
C ALA A 29 -12.06 19.10 2.84
N ALA A 30 -11.06 19.31 1.99
CA ALA A 30 -10.41 18.25 1.22
C ALA A 30 -9.59 17.30 2.12
N THR A 31 -9.23 17.72 3.33
CA THR A 31 -8.67 16.85 4.38
C THR A 31 -9.77 16.05 5.11
N LEU A 32 -11.03 16.47 5.00
CA LEU A 32 -12.21 15.86 5.63
C LEU A 32 -12.99 14.95 4.67
N GLU A 33 -12.80 15.03 3.36
CA GLU A 33 -13.36 14.05 2.42
C GLU A 33 -12.66 12.70 2.63
N PRO A 34 -13.40 11.60 2.87
CA PRO A 34 -12.81 10.27 2.96
C PRO A 34 -12.08 10.00 1.66
N SER A 35 -10.78 9.73 1.75
CA SER A 35 -10.05 9.24 0.58
C SER A 35 -10.72 7.95 0.10
N PRO A 36 -10.87 7.74 -1.21
CA PRO A 36 -11.46 6.52 -1.72
C PRO A 36 -10.70 5.33 -1.11
N ARG A 37 -11.44 4.30 -0.70
CA ARG A 37 -10.91 3.03 -0.17
C ARG A 37 -11.06 1.95 -1.25
N PRO A 38 -10.26 2.01 -2.33
CA PRO A 38 -10.48 1.18 -3.51
C PRO A 38 -10.31 -0.31 -3.22
N PHE A 39 -9.65 -0.70 -2.13
CA PHE A 39 -9.40 -2.10 -1.81
C PHE A 39 -10.32 -2.65 -0.70
N ALA A 40 -11.34 -1.88 -0.29
CA ALA A 40 -12.25 -2.27 0.79
C ALA A 40 -12.89 -3.63 0.54
N GLY A 41 -12.83 -4.51 1.54
CA GLY A 41 -13.47 -5.83 1.52
C GLY A 41 -12.58 -6.96 0.98
N LEU A 42 -11.35 -6.67 0.57
CA LEU A 42 -10.35 -7.70 0.25
C LEU A 42 -9.52 -8.04 1.50
N ALA A 43 -9.25 -9.33 1.73
CA ALA A 43 -8.35 -9.78 2.79
C ALA A 43 -6.95 -9.19 2.65
N ALA A 44 -6.48 -9.02 1.41
CA ALA A 44 -5.21 -8.40 1.08
C ALA A 44 -5.24 -6.86 0.98
N GLU A 45 -6.28 -6.20 1.47
CA GLU A 45 -6.43 -4.74 1.35
C GLU A 45 -5.21 -3.96 1.85
N CYS A 46 -4.72 -4.27 3.06
CA CYS A 46 -3.61 -3.54 3.66
C CYS A 46 -2.31 -3.72 2.85
N ASP A 47 -2.13 -4.92 2.28
CA ASP A 47 -0.99 -5.22 1.43
C ASP A 47 -1.07 -4.49 0.09
N LEU A 48 -2.24 -4.50 -0.58
CA LEU A 48 -2.46 -3.76 -1.83
C LEU A 48 -2.22 -2.26 -1.65
N VAL A 49 -2.65 -1.68 -0.54
CA VAL A 49 -2.37 -0.29 -0.19
C VAL A 49 -0.86 -0.06 -0.05
N ALA A 50 -0.14 -0.92 0.66
CA ALA A 50 1.30 -0.77 0.82
C ALA A 50 2.06 -0.90 -0.51
N LEU A 51 1.74 -1.95 -1.29
CA LEU A 51 2.32 -2.21 -2.62
C LEU A 51 2.15 -1.03 -3.56
N ARG A 52 1.01 -0.34 -3.47
CA ARG A 52 0.74 0.85 -4.26
C ARG A 52 1.40 2.13 -3.73
N SER A 53 1.43 2.32 -2.41
CA SER A 53 1.78 3.62 -1.83
C SER A 53 3.27 3.80 -1.57
N PHE A 54 4.00 2.74 -1.21
CA PHE A 54 5.38 2.93 -0.77
C PHE A 54 6.33 1.72 -0.88
N VAL A 55 5.87 0.54 -1.26
CA VAL A 55 6.77 -0.59 -1.53
C VAL A 55 7.32 -0.42 -2.94
N SER A 56 8.65 -0.38 -3.07
CA SER A 56 9.30 -0.13 -4.37
C SER A 56 9.27 -1.35 -5.28
N SER A 57 9.66 -2.52 -4.76
CA SER A 57 9.90 -3.72 -5.57
C SER A 57 9.34 -4.96 -4.88
N ALA A 58 8.19 -5.43 -5.34
CA ALA A 58 7.59 -6.67 -4.87
C ALA A 58 6.64 -7.27 -5.91
N THR A 59 6.44 -8.58 -5.82
CA THR A 59 5.48 -9.31 -6.65
C THR A 59 4.62 -10.24 -5.80
N ALA A 60 3.40 -10.52 -6.25
CA ALA A 60 2.53 -11.52 -5.62
C ALA A 60 1.71 -12.26 -6.66
N VAL A 61 1.59 -13.59 -6.55
CA VAL A 61 0.73 -14.36 -7.46
C VAL A 61 -0.73 -14.11 -7.09
N LEU A 62 -1.56 -13.76 -8.08
CA LEU A 62 -2.96 -13.41 -7.83
C LEU A 62 -3.89 -14.63 -7.90
N ASP A 63 -4.67 -14.76 -6.84
CA ASP A 63 -5.80 -15.68 -6.76
C ASP A 63 -7.05 -15.07 -7.42
N LEU A 64 -7.28 -15.39 -8.69
CA LEU A 64 -8.45 -14.88 -9.43
C LEU A 64 -9.68 -15.77 -9.25
N VAL A 65 -10.86 -15.18 -9.36
CA VAL A 65 -12.17 -15.86 -9.34
C VAL A 65 -12.27 -16.86 -10.50
N GLU A 66 -11.80 -16.44 -11.68
CA GLU A 66 -11.71 -17.33 -12.83
C GLU A 66 -10.62 -18.40 -12.59
N PRO A 67 -10.90 -19.69 -12.81
CA PRO A 67 -9.91 -20.75 -12.63
C PRO A 67 -8.78 -20.61 -13.65
N GLY A 68 -7.53 -20.65 -13.16
CA GLY A 68 -6.32 -20.59 -13.98
C GLY A 68 -5.74 -21.99 -14.28
N PRO A 69 -4.49 -22.04 -14.78
CA PRO A 69 -3.81 -23.30 -15.03
C PRO A 69 -3.62 -24.05 -13.70
N THR A 70 -3.78 -25.37 -13.75
CA THR A 70 -3.54 -26.22 -12.58
C THR A 70 -2.04 -26.26 -12.30
N ILE A 71 -1.60 -25.46 -11.33
CA ILE A 71 -0.23 -25.54 -10.82
C ILE A 71 -0.14 -26.85 -10.03
N PRO A 72 0.78 -27.78 -10.38
CA PRO A 72 0.97 -29.00 -9.60
C PRO A 72 1.34 -28.61 -8.16
N GLU A 73 0.78 -29.31 -7.17
CA GLU A 73 1.16 -29.11 -5.77
C GLU A 73 2.70 -29.19 -5.67
N PRO A 74 3.36 -28.27 -4.94
CA PRO A 74 4.79 -28.33 -4.72
C PRO A 74 5.11 -29.59 -3.92
N THR A 75 5.29 -30.71 -4.62
CA THR A 75 6.00 -31.84 -4.07
C THR A 75 7.44 -31.38 -3.84
N SER A 76 8.04 -31.80 -2.72
CA SER A 76 9.37 -31.38 -2.25
C SER A 76 10.55 -31.76 -3.20
N VAL A 77 10.28 -32.01 -4.49
CA VAL A 77 11.15 -32.58 -5.52
C VAL A 77 11.16 -31.76 -6.82
N MET A 78 10.40 -30.66 -6.94
CA MET A 78 10.55 -29.78 -8.11
C MET A 78 11.75 -28.85 -7.91
N PRO A 79 12.75 -28.85 -8.83
CA PRO A 79 13.74 -27.78 -8.88
C PRO A 79 13.01 -26.44 -9.04
N ASP A 80 13.52 -25.38 -8.42
CA ASP A 80 12.93 -24.06 -8.57
C ASP A 80 12.71 -23.72 -10.04
N ASP A 81 13.59 -24.11 -10.97
CA ASP A 81 13.49 -23.81 -12.41
C ASP A 81 12.56 -24.72 -13.24
N ALA A 82 11.69 -25.51 -12.62
CA ALA A 82 10.81 -26.41 -13.36
C ALA A 82 9.90 -25.66 -14.36
N PRO A 83 9.71 -26.17 -15.59
CA PRO A 83 8.79 -25.57 -16.56
C PRO A 83 7.38 -25.48 -15.98
N ARG A 84 6.74 -24.32 -16.11
CA ARG A 84 5.36 -24.14 -15.65
C ARG A 84 4.41 -24.74 -16.69
N PRO A 85 3.35 -25.47 -16.30
CA PRO A 85 2.34 -25.93 -17.26
C PRO A 85 1.71 -24.73 -17.98
N ALA A 86 1.78 -24.76 -19.31
CA ALA A 86 1.06 -23.80 -20.14
C ALA A 86 -0.46 -23.97 -19.94
N PRO A 87 -1.24 -22.87 -19.95
CA PRO A 87 -2.69 -22.95 -19.85
C PRO A 87 -3.26 -23.73 -21.03
N LYS A 88 -4.27 -24.56 -20.77
CA LYS A 88 -5.00 -25.26 -21.83
C LYS A 88 -5.86 -24.27 -22.62
N ALA A 89 -6.31 -24.66 -23.80
CA ALA A 89 -7.20 -23.84 -24.61
C ALA A 89 -8.49 -23.51 -23.82
N GLY A 90 -8.69 -22.22 -23.52
CA GLY A 90 -9.81 -21.73 -22.72
C GLY A 90 -9.51 -21.53 -21.23
N GLU A 91 -8.29 -21.83 -20.76
CA GLU A 91 -7.80 -21.42 -19.43
C GLU A 91 -7.11 -20.05 -19.54
N ARG A 92 -7.30 -19.20 -18.53
CA ARG A 92 -6.59 -17.92 -18.43
C ARG A 92 -5.10 -18.12 -18.11
N ASN A 93 -4.30 -17.09 -18.35
CA ASN A 93 -2.90 -17.02 -17.91
C ASN A 93 -2.83 -16.95 -16.37
N GLU A 94 -1.68 -17.35 -15.81
CA GLU A 94 -1.32 -16.93 -14.46
C GLU A 94 -1.09 -15.42 -14.44
N VAL A 95 -1.60 -14.73 -13.42
CA VAL A 95 -1.41 -13.29 -13.27
C VAL A 95 -0.59 -13.03 -12.03
N LEU A 96 0.53 -12.32 -12.23
CA LEU A 96 1.41 -11.81 -11.20
C LEU A 96 1.06 -10.33 -10.96
N LEU A 97 0.85 -9.95 -9.71
CA LEU A 97 0.83 -8.56 -9.29
C LEU A 97 2.26 -8.08 -9.11
N ALA A 98 2.56 -6.88 -9.58
CA ALA A 98 3.83 -6.19 -9.41
C ALA A 98 3.60 -4.83 -8.76
N THR A 99 4.57 -4.34 -7.97
CA THR A 99 4.55 -2.96 -7.49
C THR A 99 4.56 -1.99 -8.68
N ILE A 100 5.56 -2.10 -9.55
CA ILE A 100 5.74 -1.25 -10.72
C ILE A 100 6.36 -2.04 -11.89
N LEU A 101 5.93 -1.75 -13.11
CA LEU A 101 6.49 -2.30 -14.34
C LEU A 101 7.40 -1.27 -15.03
N PRO A 102 8.31 -1.71 -15.93
CA PRO A 102 9.10 -0.80 -16.76
C PRO A 102 8.20 0.22 -17.47
N GLY A 103 8.54 1.50 -17.39
CA GLY A 103 7.73 2.58 -17.97
C GLY A 103 6.42 2.87 -17.23
N ALA A 104 6.21 2.29 -16.04
CA ALA A 104 5.00 2.44 -15.23
C ALA A 104 3.71 2.09 -15.99
N ILE A 105 3.80 1.09 -16.88
CA ILE A 105 2.64 0.60 -17.64
C ILE A 105 1.72 -0.26 -16.75
N PRO A 106 0.39 -0.29 -17.02
CA PRO A 106 -0.54 -1.02 -16.15
C PRO A 106 -0.47 -2.54 -16.21
N ALA A 107 -0.17 -3.11 -17.38
CA ALA A 107 0.02 -4.56 -17.51
C ALA A 107 0.82 -4.94 -18.77
N LEU A 108 1.46 -6.11 -18.72
CA LEU A 108 2.09 -6.77 -19.86
C LEU A 108 1.89 -8.29 -19.78
N VAL A 109 2.10 -9.01 -20.88
CA VAL A 109 2.19 -10.48 -20.85
C VAL A 109 3.56 -10.91 -21.36
N ARG A 110 4.27 -11.68 -20.54
CA ARG A 110 5.59 -12.22 -20.86
C ARG A 110 5.58 -13.74 -20.89
N GLU A 111 6.64 -14.32 -21.44
CA GLU A 111 6.92 -15.74 -21.29
C GLU A 111 7.70 -15.96 -19.99
N PHE A 112 7.23 -16.86 -19.13
CA PHE A 112 7.93 -17.28 -17.93
C PHE A 112 7.92 -18.80 -17.85
N ARG A 113 9.12 -19.40 -17.89
CA ARG A 113 9.33 -20.87 -17.83
C ARG A 113 8.49 -21.67 -18.83
N GLY A 114 8.38 -21.16 -20.06
CA GLY A 114 7.66 -21.81 -21.17
C GLY A 114 6.15 -21.61 -21.18
N ALA A 115 5.60 -20.78 -20.29
CA ALA A 115 4.18 -20.46 -20.23
C ALA A 115 3.92 -18.93 -20.27
N PRO A 116 2.78 -18.48 -20.80
CA PRO A 116 2.37 -17.08 -20.68
C PRO A 116 2.10 -16.71 -19.22
N GLN A 117 2.69 -15.62 -18.77
CA GLN A 117 2.43 -14.99 -17.48
C GLN A 117 2.01 -13.54 -17.72
N GLY A 118 0.79 -13.21 -17.31
CA GLY A 118 0.33 -11.84 -17.23
C GLY A 118 0.94 -11.16 -16.00
N VAL A 119 1.36 -9.91 -16.13
CA VAL A 119 1.85 -9.11 -15.01
C VAL A 119 1.07 -7.80 -14.97
N ALA A 120 0.45 -7.50 -13.83
CA ALA A 120 -0.32 -6.28 -13.62
C ALA A 120 0.36 -5.41 -12.54
N ALA A 121 0.53 -4.13 -12.81
CA ALA A 121 1.19 -3.19 -11.91
C ALA A 121 0.19 -2.49 -10.97
N THR A 122 0.58 -2.33 -9.71
CA THR A 122 -0.16 -1.48 -8.77
C THR A 122 0.14 0.00 -8.93
N GLN A 123 1.35 0.37 -9.37
CA GLN A 123 1.82 1.74 -9.59
C GLN A 123 1.96 2.00 -11.09
N THR A 124 1.30 3.06 -11.58
CA THR A 124 1.24 3.39 -13.01
C THR A 124 1.37 4.89 -13.23
N ASP A 125 1.85 5.30 -14.41
CA ASP A 125 1.89 6.69 -14.86
C ASP A 125 1.23 6.79 -16.26
N PRO A 126 0.13 7.53 -16.43
CA PRO A 126 -0.57 8.33 -15.43
C PRO A 126 -1.27 7.49 -14.35
N GLU A 127 -1.45 8.10 -13.19
CA GLU A 127 -2.25 7.53 -12.11
C GLU A 127 -3.75 7.48 -12.49
N PRO A 128 -4.42 6.32 -12.36
CA PRO A 128 -5.83 6.20 -12.69
C PRO A 128 -6.70 6.94 -11.68
N ALA A 129 -7.76 7.59 -12.17
CA ALA A 129 -8.74 8.25 -11.30
C ALA A 129 -9.56 7.25 -10.45
N ASP A 130 -9.82 6.06 -10.99
CA ASP A 130 -10.44 4.93 -10.29
C ASP A 130 -9.45 3.76 -10.24
N VAL A 131 -8.71 3.68 -9.13
CA VAL A 131 -7.70 2.64 -8.89
C VAL A 131 -8.32 1.24 -8.87
N ASN A 132 -9.54 1.08 -8.34
CA ASN A 132 -10.18 -0.23 -8.25
C ASN A 132 -10.51 -0.76 -9.66
N SER A 133 -11.26 0.01 -10.44
CA SER A 133 -11.63 -0.40 -11.80
C SER A 133 -10.41 -0.54 -12.72
N ALA A 134 -9.42 0.34 -12.60
CA ALA A 134 -8.22 0.29 -13.44
C ALA A 134 -7.37 -0.95 -13.19
N LEU A 135 -7.15 -1.33 -11.93
CA LEU A 135 -6.40 -2.53 -11.60
C LEU A 135 -7.19 -3.80 -11.97
N ALA A 136 -8.51 -3.81 -11.77
CA ALA A 136 -9.36 -4.93 -12.19
C ALA A 136 -9.30 -5.18 -13.70
N GLN A 137 -9.36 -4.12 -14.52
CA GLN A 137 -9.20 -4.21 -15.96
C GLN A 137 -7.81 -4.72 -16.37
N SER A 138 -6.76 -4.22 -15.71
CA SER A 138 -5.38 -4.63 -15.99
C SER A 138 -5.16 -6.12 -15.70
N ILE A 139 -5.71 -6.63 -14.58
CA ILE A 139 -5.67 -8.04 -14.22
C ILE A 139 -6.48 -8.89 -15.22
N SER A 140 -7.70 -8.46 -15.53
CA SER A 140 -8.59 -9.14 -16.48
C SER A 140 -7.97 -9.24 -17.88
N TRP A 141 -7.32 -8.17 -18.34
CA TRP A 141 -6.59 -8.15 -19.60
C TRP A 141 -5.36 -9.05 -19.56
N ALA A 142 -4.54 -8.99 -18.51
CA ALA A 142 -3.33 -9.80 -18.37
C ALA A 142 -3.63 -11.31 -18.31
N ALA A 143 -4.80 -11.66 -17.76
CA ALA A 143 -5.32 -13.03 -17.72
C ALA A 143 -5.61 -13.61 -19.13
N HIS A 144 -5.83 -12.78 -20.16
CA HIS A 144 -6.31 -13.26 -21.48
C HIS A 144 -5.45 -12.82 -22.67
N ALA A 145 -4.57 -11.84 -22.49
CA ALA A 145 -3.70 -11.32 -23.55
C ALA A 145 -2.59 -12.31 -23.94
N LYS A 146 -1.96 -12.08 -25.10
CA LYS A 146 -0.92 -12.97 -25.64
C LYS A 146 0.46 -12.47 -25.23
N ILE A 147 1.44 -13.37 -25.22
CA ILE A 147 2.84 -13.04 -24.97
C ILE A 147 3.30 -11.93 -25.92
N GLY A 148 3.92 -10.89 -25.35
CA GLY A 148 4.40 -9.72 -26.08
C GLY A 148 3.36 -8.61 -26.24
N ASP A 149 2.11 -8.81 -25.83
CA ASP A 149 1.14 -7.73 -25.74
C ASP A 149 1.45 -6.84 -24.51
N GLU A 150 1.22 -5.54 -24.66
CA GLU A 150 1.28 -4.53 -23.60
C GLU A 150 -0.07 -3.82 -23.48
N TYR A 151 -0.49 -3.55 -22.24
CA TYR A 151 -1.73 -2.84 -21.96
C TYR A 151 -1.48 -1.35 -21.85
N ALA A 152 -2.07 -0.56 -22.74
CA ALA A 152 -1.95 0.90 -22.71
C ALA A 152 -2.79 1.58 -21.61
N GLY A 153 -3.53 0.81 -20.82
CA GLY A 153 -4.29 1.28 -19.66
C GLY A 153 -5.81 1.16 -19.79
N PRO A 154 -6.52 1.49 -18.70
CA PRO A 154 -7.95 1.22 -18.54
C PRO A 154 -8.76 1.82 -19.69
N GLY A 155 -9.68 1.02 -20.24
CA GLY A 155 -10.67 1.50 -21.19
C GLY A 155 -11.65 2.48 -20.51
N ILE A 156 -12.33 3.29 -21.32
CA ILE A 156 -13.38 4.17 -20.81
C ILE A 156 -14.58 3.30 -20.41
N GLU A 157 -15.03 3.41 -19.16
CA GLU A 157 -16.24 2.78 -18.60
C GLU A 157 -16.23 1.24 -18.52
N SER A 158 -15.37 0.68 -17.67
CA SER A 158 -15.62 -0.65 -17.12
C SER A 158 -16.25 -0.53 -15.73
N GLY A 159 -17.42 -1.14 -15.53
CA GLY A 159 -18.03 -1.31 -14.20
C GLY A 159 -17.45 -2.50 -13.43
N GLN A 160 -16.39 -3.12 -13.94
CA GLN A 160 -15.72 -4.26 -13.30
C GLN A 160 -14.87 -3.75 -12.14
N THR A 161 -14.97 -4.45 -11.01
CA THR A 161 -14.27 -4.12 -9.78
C THR A 161 -13.27 -5.21 -9.41
N LEU A 162 -12.35 -4.91 -8.48
CA LEU A 162 -11.40 -5.91 -7.98
C LEU A 162 -12.10 -7.11 -7.33
N ALA A 163 -13.26 -6.91 -6.71
CA ALA A 163 -14.05 -7.99 -6.11
C ALA A 163 -14.64 -8.95 -7.16
N ASP A 164 -14.77 -8.53 -8.42
CA ASP A 164 -15.23 -9.39 -9.51
C ASP A 164 -14.11 -10.27 -10.06
N VAL A 165 -12.85 -9.89 -9.85
CA VAL A 165 -11.67 -10.53 -10.47
C VAL A 165 -10.85 -11.31 -9.45
N LEU A 166 -10.72 -10.83 -8.23
CA LEU A 166 -9.92 -11.45 -7.16
C LEU A 166 -10.80 -12.24 -6.18
N LYS A 167 -10.27 -13.35 -5.65
CA LYS A 167 -10.87 -14.01 -4.50
C LYS A 167 -10.74 -13.11 -3.27
N ALA A 168 -11.85 -12.59 -2.78
CA ALA A 168 -11.86 -11.60 -1.71
C ALA A 168 -11.18 -12.08 -0.41
N ASP A 169 -11.29 -13.37 -0.08
CA ASP A 169 -10.74 -13.94 1.15
C ASP A 169 -9.29 -14.45 1.02
N ALA A 170 -8.69 -14.37 -0.18
CA ALA A 170 -7.34 -14.86 -0.41
C ALA A 170 -6.29 -13.83 0.04
N PRO A 171 -5.33 -14.20 0.91
CA PRO A 171 -4.18 -13.36 1.20
C PRO A 171 -3.25 -13.29 -0.03
N LEU A 172 -2.39 -12.28 -0.07
CA LEU A 172 -1.32 -12.21 -1.06
C LEU A 172 -0.04 -12.85 -0.49
N ASP A 173 0.52 -13.80 -1.22
CA ASP A 173 1.87 -14.29 -0.98
C ASP A 173 2.87 -13.36 -1.69
N ILE A 174 3.53 -12.49 -0.92
CA ILE A 174 4.33 -11.37 -1.43
C ILE A 174 5.81 -11.72 -1.35
N ILE A 175 6.48 -11.61 -2.48
CA ILE A 175 7.93 -11.69 -2.60
C ILE A 175 8.47 -10.27 -2.77
N VAL A 176 9.36 -9.85 -1.88
CA VAL A 176 10.04 -8.54 -1.91
C VAL A 176 11.41 -8.72 -2.54
N TYR A 177 11.82 -7.78 -3.38
CA TYR A 177 13.12 -7.79 -4.04
C TYR A 177 13.91 -6.53 -3.69
N ASP A 178 15.24 -6.66 -3.65
CA ASP A 178 16.15 -5.52 -3.44
C ASP A 178 16.48 -4.76 -4.73
N ASP A 179 15.98 -5.24 -5.88
CA ASP A 179 16.23 -4.68 -7.20
C ASP A 179 15.04 -4.88 -8.15
N PHE A 180 15.20 -4.51 -9.43
CA PHE A 180 14.24 -4.75 -10.50
C PHE A 180 14.67 -5.83 -11.50
N SER A 181 15.62 -6.70 -11.12
CA SER A 181 16.12 -7.78 -11.99
C SER A 181 14.99 -8.75 -12.39
N TRP A 182 14.00 -8.93 -11.52
CA TRP A 182 12.80 -9.76 -11.74
C TRP A 182 11.90 -9.28 -12.90
N TRP A 183 12.08 -8.07 -13.43
CA TRP A 183 11.39 -7.60 -14.64
C TRP A 183 11.66 -8.51 -15.84
N PHE A 184 12.82 -9.15 -15.87
CA PHE A 184 13.24 -10.06 -16.93
C PHE A 184 13.13 -11.51 -16.44
N PRO A 185 12.62 -12.44 -17.26
CA PRO A 185 12.62 -13.87 -16.92
C PRO A 185 14.04 -14.39 -16.66
N ASP A 186 14.16 -15.43 -15.84
CA ASP A 186 15.45 -16.07 -15.54
C ASP A 186 16.17 -16.48 -16.84
N GLY A 187 17.39 -15.97 -17.03
CA GLY A 187 18.22 -16.24 -18.21
C GLY A 187 17.94 -15.35 -19.43
N ALA A 188 17.00 -14.40 -19.36
CA ALA A 188 16.82 -13.38 -20.40
C ALA A 188 17.91 -12.30 -20.30
N GLU A 189 18.64 -12.04 -21.38
CA GLU A 189 19.59 -10.92 -21.42
C GLU A 189 18.82 -9.58 -21.41
N VAL A 190 19.16 -8.71 -20.45
CA VAL A 190 18.70 -7.32 -20.47
C VAL A 190 19.35 -6.61 -21.65
N PRO A 191 18.59 -6.04 -22.60
CA PRO A 191 19.17 -5.31 -23.71
C PRO A 191 20.07 -4.17 -23.20
N ALA A 192 21.27 -4.05 -23.77
CA ALA A 192 22.29 -3.09 -23.30
C ALA A 192 21.80 -1.63 -23.29
N GLU A 193 20.81 -1.30 -24.12
CA GLU A 193 20.20 0.03 -24.19
C GLU A 193 19.38 0.38 -22.94
N ILE A 194 18.78 -0.61 -22.28
CA ILE A 194 17.92 -0.41 -21.09
C ILE A 194 18.60 -0.82 -19.77
N ALA A 195 19.71 -1.57 -19.81
CA ALA A 195 20.43 -1.97 -18.60
C ALA A 195 20.79 -0.78 -17.66
N PRO A 196 21.30 0.38 -18.15
CA PRO A 196 21.58 1.52 -17.28
C PRO A 196 20.33 2.16 -16.66
N MET A 197 19.16 1.97 -17.26
CA MET A 197 17.88 2.43 -16.70
C MET A 197 17.45 1.52 -15.54
N VAL A 198 17.59 0.20 -15.71
CA VAL A 198 17.26 -0.79 -14.68
C VAL A 198 18.19 -0.66 -13.47
N GLU A 199 19.50 -0.47 -13.71
CA GLU A 199 20.49 -0.23 -12.64
C GLU A 199 20.12 1.03 -11.83
N ARG A 200 19.88 2.15 -12.52
CA ARG A 200 19.45 3.39 -11.85
C ARG A 200 18.13 3.27 -11.09
N ALA A 201 17.18 2.48 -11.60
CA ALA A 201 15.94 2.22 -10.89
C ALA A 201 16.20 1.37 -9.63
N SER A 202 17.05 0.36 -9.75
CA SER A 202 17.42 -0.54 -8.64
C SER A 202 18.18 0.20 -7.53
N ASP A 203 19.04 1.17 -7.87
CA ASP A 203 19.73 2.04 -6.90
C ASP A 203 18.78 2.89 -6.05
N THR A 204 17.50 3.03 -6.45
CA THR A 204 16.48 3.73 -5.66
C THR A 204 15.68 2.81 -4.74
N VAL A 205 15.87 1.49 -4.84
CA VAL A 205 15.21 0.52 -3.98
C VAL A 205 15.86 0.56 -2.61
N LEU A 206 15.03 0.78 -1.59
CA LEU A 206 15.45 0.72 -0.20
C LEU A 206 15.20 -0.69 0.33
N PRO A 207 16.12 -1.26 1.13
CA PRO A 207 15.90 -2.55 1.78
C PRO A 207 14.57 -2.55 2.51
N THR A 208 13.70 -3.50 2.15
CA THR A 208 12.31 -3.52 2.59
C THR A 208 11.92 -4.95 3.01
N ALA A 209 11.21 -5.08 4.12
CA ALA A 209 10.72 -6.37 4.59
C ALA A 209 9.26 -6.29 5.05
N ARG A 210 8.49 -7.33 4.72
CA ARG A 210 7.11 -7.52 5.19
C ARG A 210 7.13 -8.26 6.52
N LEU A 211 6.60 -7.63 7.57
CA LEU A 211 6.50 -8.24 8.89
C LEU A 211 5.09 -8.80 9.14
N HIS A 212 4.98 -9.85 9.95
CA HIS A 212 3.71 -10.52 10.21
C HIS A 212 3.40 -10.50 11.72
N PRO A 213 2.51 -9.62 12.20
CA PRO A 213 2.13 -9.58 13.60
C PRO A 213 1.29 -10.81 13.97
N LYS A 214 1.33 -11.25 15.23
CA LYS A 214 0.56 -12.43 15.69
C LYS A 214 -0.95 -12.34 15.47
N SER A 215 -1.56 -11.16 15.53
CA SER A 215 -2.99 -11.03 15.21
C SER A 215 -3.32 -11.28 13.74
N GLY A 216 -2.32 -11.18 12.84
CA GLY A 216 -2.52 -11.15 11.39
C GLY A 216 -3.18 -9.86 10.90
N ILE A 217 -3.37 -8.83 11.75
CA ILE A 217 -4.11 -7.62 11.39
C ILE A 217 -3.17 -6.56 10.78
N GLY A 218 -3.54 -6.11 9.60
CA GLY A 218 -2.86 -5.04 8.88
C GLY A 218 -1.54 -5.48 8.26
N ALA A 219 -0.81 -4.49 7.73
CA ALA A 219 0.43 -4.72 7.02
C ALA A 219 1.59 -3.86 7.52
N PRO A 220 2.37 -4.33 8.53
CA PRO A 220 3.63 -3.68 8.89
C PRO A 220 4.73 -3.97 7.87
N TRP A 221 5.36 -2.90 7.42
CA TRP A 221 6.49 -2.89 6.49
C TRP A 221 7.67 -2.18 7.12
N TRP A 222 8.79 -2.89 7.21
CA TRP A 222 10.08 -2.35 7.60
C TRP A 222 10.80 -1.84 6.36
N VAL A 223 11.37 -0.63 6.43
CA VAL A 223 12.14 -0.03 5.34
C VAL A 223 13.37 0.66 5.94
N ASP A 224 14.56 0.34 5.45
CA ASP A 224 15.78 1.04 5.83
C ASP A 224 16.00 2.26 4.92
N ALA A 225 15.92 3.47 5.49
CA ALA A 225 16.21 4.71 4.77
C ALA A 225 17.69 5.14 4.87
N GLY A 226 18.55 4.32 5.48
CA GLY A 226 19.98 4.50 5.62
C GLY A 226 20.40 5.29 6.85
N ASP A 227 19.67 6.34 7.24
CA ASP A 227 19.93 7.08 8.49
C ASP A 227 19.10 6.53 9.66
N ARG A 228 17.88 6.06 9.38
CA ARG A 228 16.98 5.34 10.28
C ARG A 228 16.12 4.36 9.49
N ALA A 229 15.65 3.32 10.16
CA ALA A 229 14.65 2.44 9.61
C ALA A 229 13.26 2.92 10.04
N HIS A 230 12.27 2.65 9.19
CA HIS A 230 10.88 3.00 9.43
C HIS A 230 10.02 1.74 9.40
N LEU A 231 9.15 1.60 10.39
CA LEU A 231 8.06 0.64 10.37
C LEU A 231 6.76 1.36 10.04
N ARG A 232 6.22 1.12 8.85
CA ARG A 232 4.96 1.67 8.36
C ARG A 232 3.90 0.59 8.44
N TRP A 233 2.88 0.78 9.26
CA TRP A 233 1.86 -0.25 9.48
C TRP A 233 0.52 0.16 8.89
N VAL A 234 0.15 -0.42 7.75
CA VAL A 234 -1.18 -0.17 7.18
C VAL A 234 -2.23 -0.87 8.04
N ARG A 235 -3.22 -0.14 8.54
CA ARG A 235 -4.23 -0.64 9.47
C ARG A 235 -5.64 -0.59 8.86
N PRO A 236 -6.44 -1.67 8.95
CA PRO A 236 -7.75 -1.76 8.29
C PRO A 236 -8.88 -1.04 9.06
N GLU A 237 -8.65 -0.70 10.32
CA GLU A 237 -9.64 -0.03 11.19
C GLU A 237 -10.02 1.36 10.67
N SER A 238 -11.16 1.88 11.14
CA SER A 238 -11.53 3.26 10.82
C SER A 238 -10.53 4.24 11.44
N GLU A 239 -10.32 5.39 10.78
CA GLU A 239 -9.37 6.38 11.24
C GLU A 239 -9.66 6.84 12.68
N ASP A 240 -10.93 7.07 13.01
CA ASP A 240 -11.31 7.57 14.34
C ASP A 240 -11.06 6.51 15.44
N GLU A 241 -11.38 5.24 15.18
CA GLU A 241 -11.11 4.14 16.12
C GLU A 241 -9.61 3.97 16.34
N LEU A 242 -8.83 3.93 15.25
CA LEU A 242 -7.38 3.77 15.35
C LEU A 242 -6.73 4.97 16.06
N MET A 243 -7.14 6.20 15.74
CA MET A 243 -6.61 7.39 16.40
C MET A 243 -6.97 7.45 17.89
N ASN A 244 -8.15 6.96 18.28
CA ASN A 244 -8.53 6.85 19.69
C ASN A 244 -7.67 5.80 20.41
N ALA A 245 -7.45 4.63 19.79
CA ALA A 245 -6.59 3.59 20.35
C ALA A 245 -5.13 4.06 20.49
N LEU A 246 -4.56 4.69 19.46
CA LEU A 246 -3.21 5.27 19.53
C LEU A 246 -3.10 6.36 20.60
N ALA A 247 -4.15 7.15 20.82
CA ALA A 247 -4.19 8.16 21.87
C ALA A 247 -4.18 7.54 23.28
N ARG A 248 -4.91 6.44 23.49
CA ARG A 248 -4.86 5.63 24.72
C ARG A 248 -3.44 5.10 24.97
N LEU A 249 -2.82 4.51 23.94
CA LEU A 249 -1.44 4.03 24.04
C LEU A 249 -0.43 5.14 24.32
N HIS A 250 -0.60 6.31 23.69
CA HIS A 250 0.26 7.47 23.92
C HIS A 250 0.15 7.98 25.36
N ALA A 251 -1.07 8.13 25.88
CA ALA A 251 -1.31 8.55 27.26
C ALA A 251 -0.72 7.56 28.28
N ALA A 252 -0.78 6.26 27.97
CA ALA A 252 -0.19 5.20 28.77
C ALA A 252 1.34 5.03 28.59
N GLY A 253 1.99 5.83 27.75
CA GLY A 253 3.43 5.69 27.45
C GLY A 253 3.80 4.41 26.67
N ARG A 254 2.81 3.77 26.02
CA ARG A 254 2.93 2.51 25.27
C ARG A 254 3.00 2.70 23.75
N LEU A 255 3.12 3.94 23.26
CA LEU A 255 3.26 4.23 21.83
C LEU A 255 4.72 4.02 21.35
N THR A 256 5.18 2.78 21.41
CA THR A 256 6.55 2.35 21.14
C THR A 256 6.58 0.86 20.76
N LEU A 257 7.58 0.45 19.97
CA LEU A 257 7.90 -0.94 19.64
C LEU A 257 9.04 -1.50 20.52
N GLY A 258 9.42 -0.82 21.60
CA GLY A 258 10.56 -1.20 22.45
C GLY A 258 11.68 -0.17 22.42
N GLU A 259 12.83 -0.55 23.00
CA GLU A 259 14.01 0.32 23.05
C GLU A 259 14.46 0.72 21.64
N GLY A 260 14.96 1.94 21.48
CA GLY A 260 15.36 2.47 20.17
C GLY A 260 14.21 2.89 19.24
N SER A 261 12.95 2.57 19.58
CA SER A 261 11.80 2.94 18.75
C SER A 261 11.14 4.24 19.17
N ARG A 262 10.63 5.00 18.19
CA ARG A 262 9.89 6.24 18.41
C ARG A 262 8.76 6.37 17.41
N PHE A 263 7.56 6.71 17.90
CA PHE A 263 6.47 7.10 17.01
C PHE A 263 6.80 8.41 16.26
N ALA A 264 6.92 8.31 14.94
CA ALA A 264 7.25 9.42 14.06
C ALA A 264 6.00 10.25 13.72
N GLY A 265 4.89 9.57 13.46
CA GLY A 265 3.65 10.18 13.00
C GLY A 265 2.72 9.14 12.38
N SER A 266 1.71 9.61 11.67
CA SER A 266 0.88 8.75 10.85
C SER A 266 0.55 9.44 9.52
N PHE A 267 0.24 8.66 8.49
CA PHE A 267 -0.28 9.23 7.27
C PHE A 267 -1.49 8.51 6.73
N ARG A 268 -2.30 9.22 5.95
CA ARG A 268 -3.47 8.66 5.26
C ARG A 268 -3.10 8.32 3.84
N THR A 269 -3.57 7.17 3.37
CA THR A 269 -3.50 6.78 1.96
C THR A 269 -4.63 5.79 1.66
N HIS A 270 -5.27 5.91 0.50
CA HIS A 270 -6.32 4.98 0.03
C HIS A 270 -7.41 4.65 1.08
N GLY A 271 -7.82 5.65 1.88
CA GLY A 271 -8.86 5.49 2.90
C GLY A 271 -8.41 4.79 4.20
N LEU A 272 -7.14 4.43 4.32
CA LEU A 272 -6.55 3.83 5.52
C LEU A 272 -5.56 4.77 6.21
N LEU A 273 -5.33 4.50 7.50
CA LEU A 273 -4.36 5.19 8.32
C LEU A 273 -3.13 4.31 8.53
N VAL A 274 -1.94 4.91 8.38
CA VAL A 274 -0.64 4.23 8.48
C VAL A 274 0.18 4.86 9.60
N PRO A 275 0.17 4.28 10.82
CA PRO A 275 1.14 4.61 11.86
C PRO A 275 2.58 4.35 11.41
N VAL A 276 3.49 5.25 11.76
CA VAL A 276 4.91 5.18 11.43
C VAL A 276 5.76 5.25 12.69
N PHE A 277 6.66 4.28 12.83
CA PHE A 277 7.66 4.22 13.89
C PHE A 277 9.04 4.35 13.27
N ASP A 278 9.85 5.26 13.81
CA ASP A 278 11.28 5.25 13.57
C ASP A 278 11.91 4.21 14.48
N ILE A 279 12.80 3.40 13.94
CA ILE A 279 13.47 2.29 14.61
C ILE A 279 14.95 2.29 14.21
N ASP A 280 15.75 1.55 14.97
CA ASP A 280 17.16 1.37 14.69
C ASP A 280 17.35 0.60 13.38
N ASN A 281 18.16 1.14 12.46
CA ASN A 281 18.47 0.50 11.19
C ASN A 281 19.65 -0.47 11.27
N GLU A 282 20.45 -0.44 12.34
CA GLU A 282 21.49 -1.44 12.55
C GLU A 282 20.90 -2.81 12.95
N MET A 283 19.66 -2.83 13.46
CA MET A 283 18.94 -4.05 13.82
C MET A 283 18.26 -4.69 12.61
N HIS A 284 18.36 -6.01 12.50
CA HIS A 284 17.66 -6.76 11.47
C HIS A 284 16.14 -6.70 11.69
N HIS A 285 15.35 -6.70 10.61
CA HIS A 285 13.89 -6.54 10.69
C HIS A 285 13.22 -7.61 11.57
N GLU A 286 13.76 -8.82 11.63
CA GLU A 286 13.27 -9.91 12.48
C GLU A 286 13.42 -9.65 13.98
N GLU A 287 14.37 -8.81 14.39
CA GLU A 287 14.57 -8.49 15.81
C GLU A 287 13.42 -7.64 16.37
N TRP A 288 12.63 -7.01 15.50
CA TRP A 288 11.49 -6.19 15.88
C TRP A 288 10.21 -6.98 16.16
N TYR A 289 10.16 -8.30 15.91
CA TYR A 289 8.94 -9.10 16.11
C TYR A 289 8.41 -9.07 17.55
N GLU A 290 9.29 -9.12 18.56
CA GLU A 290 8.85 -9.05 19.97
C GLU A 290 8.20 -7.70 20.29
N GLY A 291 8.77 -6.61 19.75
CA GLY A 291 8.24 -5.26 19.86
C GLY A 291 6.90 -5.10 19.15
N LEU A 292 6.84 -5.60 17.92
CA LEU A 292 5.67 -5.59 17.05
C LEU A 292 4.49 -6.31 17.70
N ASP A 293 4.68 -7.55 18.16
CA ASP A 293 3.61 -8.36 18.76
C ASP A 293 3.08 -7.78 20.07
N ARG A 294 3.97 -7.16 20.86
CA ARG A 294 3.59 -6.50 22.10
C ARG A 294 2.73 -5.27 21.82
N PHE A 295 3.15 -4.45 20.86
CA PHE A 295 2.36 -3.31 20.42
C PHE A 295 1.03 -3.75 19.80
N ASP A 296 1.02 -4.82 19.00
CA ASP A 296 -0.17 -5.42 18.41
C ASP A 296 -1.20 -5.82 19.48
N THR A 297 -0.71 -6.47 20.55
CA THR A 297 -1.54 -6.85 21.70
C THR A 297 -2.15 -5.62 22.36
N TRP A 298 -1.32 -4.63 22.69
CA TRP A 298 -1.80 -3.39 23.32
C TRP A 298 -2.77 -2.62 22.43
N LEU A 299 -2.52 -2.58 21.12
CA LEU A 299 -3.39 -1.91 20.16
C LEU A 299 -4.74 -2.60 20.07
N THR A 300 -4.75 -3.94 20.01
CA THR A 300 -5.98 -4.74 20.02
C THR A 300 -6.79 -4.52 21.30
N GLU A 301 -6.14 -4.50 22.45
CA GLU A 301 -6.77 -4.17 23.74
C GLU A 301 -7.36 -2.76 23.72
N ALA A 302 -6.59 -1.77 23.26
CA ALA A 302 -7.02 -0.37 23.20
C ALA A 302 -8.15 -0.14 22.19
N LEU A 303 -8.22 -0.91 21.11
CA LEU A 303 -9.35 -0.89 20.15
C LEU A 303 -10.62 -1.50 20.76
N GLY A 304 -10.47 -2.56 21.56
CA GLY A 304 -11.57 -3.25 22.24
C GLY A 304 -12.15 -2.49 23.44
N GLU A 305 -11.46 -1.46 23.94
CA GLU A 305 -11.89 -0.73 25.14
C GLU A 305 -13.11 0.18 24.87
N PRO A 306 -14.27 -0.10 25.50
CA PRO A 306 -15.46 0.71 25.34
C PRO A 306 -15.38 1.96 26.22
N GLY A 307 -15.65 3.14 25.65
CA GLY A 307 -15.79 4.38 26.41
C GLY A 307 -15.20 5.60 25.72
N ASP A 308 -15.62 6.77 26.17
CA ASP A 308 -15.07 8.04 25.70
C ASP A 308 -13.63 8.21 26.18
N LEU A 309 -12.81 8.85 25.34
CA LEU A 309 -11.44 9.19 25.72
C LEU A 309 -11.40 10.05 26.98
N THR A 310 -10.45 9.80 27.87
CA THR A 310 -10.16 10.65 29.03
C THR A 310 -9.63 12.03 28.60
N ILE A 311 -9.47 12.97 29.54
CA ILE A 311 -8.90 14.29 29.22
C ILE A 311 -7.48 14.17 28.66
N GLU A 312 -6.65 13.32 29.26
CA GLU A 312 -5.26 13.08 28.86
C GLU A 312 -5.18 12.41 27.48
N GLU A 313 -6.07 11.46 27.21
CA GLU A 313 -6.17 10.80 25.92
C GLU A 313 -6.66 11.75 24.82
N ARG A 314 -7.65 12.61 25.12
CA ARG A 314 -8.08 13.64 24.15
C ARG A 314 -6.94 14.60 23.81
N SER A 315 -6.17 15.03 24.81
CA SER A 315 -4.99 15.87 24.57
C SER A 315 -3.92 15.13 23.77
N SER A 316 -3.72 13.83 24.03
CA SER A 316 -2.81 12.98 23.26
C SER A 316 -3.26 12.86 21.81
N ARG A 317 -4.55 12.63 21.57
CA ARG A 317 -5.14 12.56 20.23
C ARG A 317 -4.93 13.85 19.43
N ASP A 318 -5.16 15.00 20.06
CA ASP A 318 -4.95 16.29 19.41
C ASP A 318 -3.47 16.48 19.03
N GLY A 319 -2.54 16.08 19.91
CA GLY A 319 -1.11 16.07 19.63
C GLY A 319 -0.71 15.11 18.50
N LEU A 320 -1.31 13.92 18.41
CA LEU A 320 -1.06 12.96 17.33
C LEU A 320 -1.60 13.47 15.98
N ARG A 321 -2.77 14.10 15.95
CA ARG A 321 -3.35 14.70 14.72
C ARG A 321 -2.45 15.78 14.10
N THR A 322 -1.69 16.51 14.90
CA THR A 322 -0.73 17.50 14.36
C THR A 322 0.47 16.87 13.62
N ARG A 323 0.74 15.58 13.88
CA ARG A 323 1.80 14.79 13.24
C ARG A 323 1.26 13.88 12.13
N GLN A 324 0.01 14.12 11.70
CA GLN A 324 -0.64 13.37 10.64
C GLN A 324 -0.49 14.08 9.30
N VAL A 325 -0.08 13.35 8.26
CA VAL A 325 0.03 13.85 6.88
C VAL A 325 -0.91 13.05 5.97
N THR A 326 -1.42 13.66 4.90
CA THR A 326 -2.14 12.90 3.86
C THR A 326 -1.24 12.81 2.65
N ILE A 327 -0.92 11.59 2.22
CA ILE A 327 -0.31 11.33 0.92
C ILE A 327 -1.42 10.85 -0.02
N ARG A 328 -1.41 11.35 -1.26
CA ARG A 328 -2.34 10.89 -2.29
C ARG A 328 -1.75 9.65 -2.92
#